data_AF-A0AAW9IW65-F1
#
_entry.id   AF-A0AAW9IW65-F1
#
_cell.length_a   1.000
_cell.length_b   1.000
_cell.length_c   1.000
_cell.angle_alpha   90.00
_cell.angle_beta   90.00
_cell.angle_gamma   90.00
#
_symmetry.space_group_name_H-M   'P 1'
#
loop_
_entity.id
_entity.type
_entity.pdbx_description
1 polymer ?
#
loop_
_entity_poly.entity_id
_entity_poly.type
_entity_poly.pdbx_seq_one_letter_code
_entity_poly.pdbx_strand_id
1 'polypeptide(L)'
;RAEDEFKLTAKLLEEAITPKTKVVIIPFPNNPTGAIMTNDELKEIVDVLKDKDIIILSDEIYAELSYDKDHYSIASFSEVKDKTLVINGFSKAYAMTGWRLGYVCGHPILIDALKKIHQYAIMCSPTTAQYAAIEALKNGDDSVREMAREYNRRRRVLVEGFREMGLECFEPMGALYVFPCIKSTGMSSDEFCEK
;
A
#
# COMPACT_ATOMS: atom_id res chain seq x y z
N ARG A 1 15.16 -2.75 0.68
CA ARG A 1 15.96 -2.40 -0.53
C ARG A 1 15.76 -3.51 -1.57
N ALA A 2 16.38 -3.47 -2.76
CA ALA A 2 16.23 -4.57 -3.73
C ALA A 2 16.66 -5.94 -3.16
N GLU A 3 17.75 -5.96 -2.37
CA GLU A 3 18.24 -7.15 -1.64
C GLU A 3 17.25 -7.69 -0.59
N ASP A 4 16.35 -6.84 -0.09
CA ASP A 4 15.26 -7.21 0.83
C ASP A 4 13.91 -7.34 0.10
N GLU A 5 13.91 -7.47 -1.24
CA GLU A 5 12.70 -7.49 -2.06
C GLU A 5 11.78 -6.26 -1.85
N PHE A 6 12.39 -5.14 -1.48
CA PHE A 6 11.74 -3.88 -1.09
C PHE A 6 10.78 -3.97 0.10
N LYS A 7 10.90 -5.01 0.92
CA LYS A 7 10.11 -5.17 2.14
C LYS A 7 10.79 -4.49 3.32
N LEU A 8 9.97 -4.12 4.32
CA LEU A 8 10.46 -3.72 5.63
C LEU A 8 10.76 -4.98 6.44
N THR A 9 11.99 -5.12 6.95
CA THR A 9 12.35 -6.24 7.83
C THR A 9 12.31 -5.80 9.29
N ALA A 10 12.07 -6.75 10.21
CA ALA A 10 12.08 -6.48 11.65
C ALA A 10 13.40 -5.84 12.11
N LYS A 11 14.53 -6.36 11.64
CA LYS A 11 15.86 -5.82 11.94
C LYS A 11 16.01 -4.36 11.52
N LEU A 12 15.66 -4.02 10.28
CA LEU A 12 15.74 -2.64 9.78
C LEU A 12 14.82 -1.70 10.58
N LEU A 13 13.65 -2.19 10.96
CA LEU A 13 12.72 -1.42 11.78
C LEU A 13 13.28 -1.18 13.20
N GLU A 14 13.81 -2.21 13.86
CA GLU A 14 14.41 -2.08 15.19
C GLU A 14 15.58 -1.10 15.21
N GLU A 15 16.49 -1.19 14.23
CA GLU A 15 17.65 -0.30 14.11
C GLU A 15 17.24 1.18 13.86
N ALA A 16 16.10 1.41 13.21
CA ALA A 16 15.60 2.75 12.92
C ALA A 16 14.78 3.38 14.06
N ILE A 17 14.29 2.57 15.02
CA ILE A 17 13.48 3.07 16.12
C ILE A 17 14.37 3.82 17.13
N THR A 18 13.91 5.00 17.52
CA THR A 18 14.54 5.84 18.55
C THR A 18 13.49 6.27 19.58
N PRO A 19 13.88 6.86 20.73
CA PRO A 19 12.92 7.44 21.67
C PRO A 19 12.03 8.55 21.06
N LYS A 20 12.39 9.09 19.89
CA LYS A 20 11.62 10.11 19.16
C LYS A 20 10.67 9.51 18.13
N THR A 21 10.73 8.22 17.85
CA THR A 21 9.85 7.56 16.87
C THR A 21 8.42 7.56 17.39
N LYS A 22 7.49 8.09 16.59
CA LYS A 22 6.06 8.19 16.94
C LYS A 22 5.13 7.46 15.98
N VAL A 23 5.56 7.32 14.73
CA VAL A 23 4.76 6.74 13.66
C VAL A 23 5.63 5.84 12.81
N VAL A 24 5.09 4.70 12.39
CA VAL A 24 5.63 3.85 11.33
C VAL A 24 4.58 3.77 10.22
N ILE A 25 5.01 3.93 8.97
CA ILE A 25 4.15 3.83 7.80
C ILE A 25 4.43 2.49 7.12
N ILE A 26 3.37 1.72 6.85
CA ILE A 26 3.40 0.41 6.21
C ILE A 26 2.55 0.51 4.94
N PRO A 27 3.15 0.92 3.80
CA PRO A 27 2.43 1.10 2.55
C PRO A 27 2.55 -0.15 1.69
N PHE A 28 1.76 -1.17 1.99
CA PHE A 28 1.75 -2.44 1.27
C PHE A 28 0.31 -2.84 0.87
N PRO A 29 0.05 -3.22 -0.40
CA PRO A 29 1.00 -3.33 -1.52
C PRO A 29 1.68 -2.01 -1.91
N ASN A 30 2.98 -2.08 -2.21
CA ASN A 30 3.85 -0.92 -2.27
C ASN A 30 3.80 -0.16 -3.60
N ASN A 31 3.73 1.16 -3.50
CA ASN A 31 4.10 2.08 -4.57
C ASN A 31 5.46 2.71 -4.22
N PRO A 32 6.50 2.61 -5.07
CA PRO A 32 6.47 2.24 -6.50
C PRO A 32 6.84 0.79 -6.83
N THR A 33 7.19 -0.06 -5.86
CA THR A 33 7.88 -1.34 -6.16
C THR A 33 6.94 -2.50 -6.49
N GLY A 34 5.69 -2.43 -6.07
CA GLY A 34 4.74 -3.55 -6.14
C GLY A 34 5.04 -4.69 -5.16
N ALA A 35 5.93 -4.47 -4.18
CA ALA A 35 6.17 -5.43 -3.11
C ALA A 35 4.92 -5.60 -2.24
N ILE A 36 4.74 -6.80 -1.68
CA ILE A 36 3.70 -7.12 -0.68
C ILE A 36 4.38 -7.68 0.57
N MET A 37 3.67 -7.65 1.70
CA MET A 37 4.08 -8.37 2.90
C MET A 37 3.11 -9.51 3.17
N THR A 38 3.65 -10.69 3.47
CA THR A 38 2.90 -11.86 3.90
C THR A 38 2.49 -11.74 5.37
N ASN A 39 1.58 -12.61 5.82
CA ASN A 39 1.18 -12.66 7.24
C ASN A 39 2.39 -12.88 8.17
N ASP A 40 3.30 -13.79 7.81
CA ASP A 40 4.48 -14.09 8.62
C ASP A 40 5.44 -12.89 8.69
N GLU A 41 5.70 -12.23 7.56
CA GLU A 41 6.53 -11.02 7.53
C GLU A 41 5.91 -9.87 8.34
N LEU A 42 4.58 -9.68 8.26
CA LEU A 42 3.88 -8.70 9.10
C LEU A 42 3.93 -9.06 10.58
N LYS A 43 3.87 -10.35 10.92
CA LYS A 43 3.98 -10.81 12.31
C LYS A 43 5.32 -10.43 12.92
N GLU A 44 6.42 -10.54 12.17
CA GLU A 44 7.73 -10.08 12.63
C GLU A 44 7.73 -8.56 12.92
N ILE A 45 7.07 -7.76 12.08
CA ILE A 45 6.90 -6.32 12.32
C ILE A 45 6.03 -6.05 13.56
N VAL A 46 4.96 -6.82 13.76
CA VAL A 46 4.11 -6.76 14.94
C VAL A 46 4.91 -7.06 16.21
N ASP A 47 5.76 -8.07 16.19
CA ASP A 47 6.61 -8.43 17.34
C ASP A 47 7.55 -7.29 17.73
N VAL A 48 8.09 -6.55 16.75
CA VAL A 48 8.87 -5.35 17.02
C VAL A 48 8.00 -4.25 17.64
N LEU A 49 6.78 -4.05 17.14
CA LEU A 49 5.99 -2.87 17.48
C LEU A 49 5.10 -3.06 18.70
N LYS A 50 4.62 -4.26 19.04
CA LYS A 50 3.54 -4.51 20.02
C LYS A 50 3.73 -3.82 21.36
N ASP A 51 4.95 -3.81 21.91
CA ASP A 51 5.26 -3.22 23.22
C ASP A 51 5.71 -1.75 23.15
N LYS A 52 5.64 -1.12 21.97
CA LYS A 52 6.08 0.26 21.73
C LYS A 52 4.89 1.21 21.55
N ASP A 53 5.00 2.41 22.13
CA ASP A 53 4.05 3.51 21.93
C ASP A 53 4.31 4.23 20.59
N ILE A 54 4.07 3.51 19.51
CA ILE A 54 4.27 3.93 18.12
C ILE A 54 2.98 3.65 17.35
N ILE A 55 2.42 4.68 16.73
CA ILE A 55 1.26 4.57 15.85
C ILE A 55 1.67 3.92 14.53
N ILE A 56 0.82 3.06 13.99
CA ILE A 56 1.02 2.43 12.69
C ILE A 56 0.05 3.06 11.69
N LEU A 57 0.57 3.59 10.59
CA LEU A 57 -0.23 3.97 9.43
C LEU A 57 -0.11 2.86 8.39
N SER A 58 -1.16 2.06 8.24
CA SER A 58 -1.23 1.02 7.20
C SER A 58 -1.88 1.63 5.96
N ASP A 59 -1.09 1.96 4.93
CA ASP A 59 -1.62 2.43 3.65
C ASP A 59 -1.87 1.22 2.76
N GLU A 60 -3.15 0.86 2.67
CA GLU A 60 -3.66 -0.35 2.03
C GLU A 60 -4.45 0.00 0.77
N ILE A 61 -4.20 1.15 0.15
CA ILE A 61 -4.93 1.64 -1.04
C ILE A 61 -4.87 0.68 -2.25
N TYR A 62 -3.93 -0.26 -2.24
CA TYR A 62 -3.76 -1.28 -3.28
C TYR A 62 -4.14 -2.70 -2.83
N ALA A 63 -4.79 -2.87 -1.68
CA ALA A 63 -5.09 -4.19 -1.08
C ALA A 63 -5.74 -5.16 -2.08
N GLU A 64 -6.75 -4.69 -2.82
CA GLU A 64 -7.51 -5.47 -3.80
C GLU A 64 -6.71 -5.78 -5.08
N LEU A 65 -5.57 -5.11 -5.27
CA LEU A 65 -4.63 -5.34 -6.37
C LEU A 65 -3.43 -6.15 -5.88
N SER A 66 -3.68 -7.23 -5.14
CA SER A 66 -2.68 -8.25 -4.78
C SER A 66 -2.80 -9.45 -5.72
N TYR A 67 -1.67 -10.01 -6.12
CA TYR A 67 -1.58 -11.07 -7.12
C TYR A 67 -1.12 -12.37 -6.49
N ASP A 68 -1.71 -13.48 -6.92
CA ASP A 68 -1.40 -14.86 -6.53
C ASP A 68 -1.59 -15.19 -5.02
N LYS A 69 -1.60 -14.19 -4.13
CA LYS A 69 -1.91 -14.27 -2.70
C LYS A 69 -2.85 -13.13 -2.29
N ASP A 70 -3.67 -13.39 -1.28
CA ASP A 70 -4.52 -12.38 -0.66
C ASP A 70 -3.69 -11.37 0.14
N HIS A 71 -4.21 -10.14 0.23
CA HIS A 71 -3.66 -9.09 1.08
C HIS A 71 -3.91 -9.40 2.56
N TYR A 72 -2.92 -9.10 3.40
CA TYR A 72 -3.03 -9.19 4.85
C TYR A 72 -2.86 -7.79 5.46
N SER A 73 -3.90 -7.33 6.17
CA SER A 73 -3.82 -6.08 6.93
C SER A 73 -3.10 -6.32 8.26
N ILE A 74 -2.15 -5.44 8.61
CA ILE A 74 -1.52 -5.47 9.93
C ILE A 74 -2.51 -5.18 11.07
N ALA A 75 -3.64 -4.53 10.78
CA ALA A 75 -4.70 -4.30 11.76
C ALA A 75 -5.47 -5.57 12.15
N SER A 76 -5.22 -6.70 11.47
CA SER A 76 -5.76 -8.01 11.85
C SER A 76 -5.11 -8.59 13.12
N PHE A 77 -3.90 -8.12 13.47
CA PHE A 77 -3.19 -8.52 14.69
C PHE A 77 -3.69 -7.71 15.90
N SER A 78 -4.23 -8.41 16.89
CA SER A 78 -4.80 -7.81 18.10
C SER A 78 -3.83 -6.93 18.88
N GLU A 79 -2.54 -7.28 18.84
CA GLU A 79 -1.45 -6.68 19.59
C GLU A 79 -1.12 -5.25 19.13
N VAL A 80 -1.52 -4.88 17.92
CA VAL A 80 -1.25 -3.55 17.33
C VAL A 80 -2.51 -2.87 16.80
N LYS A 81 -3.66 -3.54 16.82
CA LYS A 81 -4.92 -3.03 16.27
C LYS A 81 -5.30 -1.65 16.80
N ASP A 82 -5.22 -1.44 18.11
CA ASP A 82 -5.67 -0.19 18.76
C ASP A 82 -4.74 1.01 18.49
N LYS A 83 -3.54 0.76 17.96
CA LYS A 83 -2.59 1.80 17.53
C LYS A 83 -2.38 1.84 16.02
N THR A 84 -3.19 1.09 15.25
CA THR A 84 -3.14 1.08 13.80
C THR A 84 -4.26 1.93 13.21
N LEU A 85 -3.90 2.82 12.28
CA LEU A 85 -4.80 3.50 11.37
C LEU A 85 -4.65 2.87 9.98
N VAL A 86 -5.71 2.22 9.50
CA VAL A 86 -5.79 1.68 8.14
C VAL A 86 -6.33 2.78 7.22
N ILE A 87 -5.57 3.11 6.19
CA ILE A 87 -5.93 4.08 5.15
C ILE A 87 -6.21 3.28 3.88
N ASN A 88 -7.38 3.48 3.30
CA ASN A 88 -7.76 2.84 2.04
C ASN A 88 -8.77 3.75 1.29
N GLY A 89 -9.25 3.34 0.12
CA GLY A 89 -10.20 4.12 -0.66
C GLY A 89 -10.55 3.51 -2.00
N PHE A 90 -11.29 4.28 -2.79
CA PHE A 90 -11.96 3.76 -3.98
C PHE A 90 -11.17 3.98 -5.27
N SER A 91 -10.08 4.74 -5.17
CA SER A 91 -9.33 5.20 -6.34
C SER A 91 -8.75 4.06 -7.16
N LYS A 92 -8.27 3.00 -6.52
CA LYS A 92 -7.49 1.95 -7.18
C LYS A 92 -8.28 0.67 -7.36
N ALA A 93 -8.94 0.19 -6.31
CA ALA A 93 -9.81 -0.99 -6.39
C ALA A 93 -10.98 -0.81 -7.37
N TYR A 94 -11.60 0.37 -7.40
CA TYR A 94 -12.83 0.61 -8.18
C TYR A 94 -12.63 1.56 -9.38
N ALA A 95 -11.38 1.84 -9.75
CA ALA A 95 -11.04 2.82 -10.80
C ALA A 95 -11.67 4.22 -10.59
N MET A 96 -11.94 4.62 -9.34
CA MET A 96 -12.60 5.89 -9.00
C MET A 96 -11.61 7.03 -8.68
N THR A 97 -10.46 7.10 -9.37
CA THR A 97 -9.38 8.06 -9.05
C THR A 97 -9.85 9.53 -9.01
N GLY A 98 -10.68 9.92 -9.97
CA GLY A 98 -11.25 11.27 -10.10
C GLY A 98 -12.37 11.60 -9.11
N TRP A 99 -12.91 10.60 -8.39
CA TRP A 99 -14.02 10.79 -7.45
C TRP A 99 -13.58 11.29 -6.07
N ARG A 100 -12.27 11.19 -5.80
CA ARG A 100 -11.62 11.75 -4.60
C ARG A 100 -12.25 11.27 -3.28
N LEU A 101 -12.47 9.96 -3.18
CA LEU A 101 -12.99 9.34 -1.97
C LEU A 101 -12.05 8.27 -1.42
N GLY A 102 -11.81 8.35 -0.12
CA GLY A 102 -11.12 7.35 0.69
C GLY A 102 -11.64 7.37 2.12
N TYR A 103 -11.12 6.47 2.94
CA TYR A 103 -11.52 6.33 4.33
C TYR A 103 -10.33 5.95 5.21
N VAL A 104 -10.50 6.14 6.51
CA VAL A 104 -9.56 5.71 7.53
C VAL A 104 -10.31 4.94 8.62
N CYS A 105 -9.77 3.79 9.02
CA CYS A 105 -10.28 2.95 10.09
C CYS A 105 -9.24 2.86 11.21
N GLY A 106 -9.67 2.86 12.47
CA GLY A 106 -8.78 2.69 13.61
C GLY A 106 -9.45 3.03 14.93
N HIS A 107 -8.67 3.15 16.00
CA HIS A 107 -9.20 3.34 17.34
C HIS A 107 -10.02 4.64 17.47
N PRO A 108 -11.19 4.63 18.14
CA PRO A 108 -12.11 5.78 18.20
C PRO A 108 -11.45 7.09 18.63
N ILE A 109 -10.54 7.04 19.60
CA ILE A 109 -9.81 8.25 20.08
C ILE A 109 -9.03 8.92 18.94
N LEU A 110 -8.34 8.12 18.10
CA LEU A 110 -7.57 8.65 16.97
C LEU A 110 -8.51 9.15 15.87
N ILE A 111 -9.58 8.41 15.59
CA ILE A 111 -10.59 8.80 14.59
C ILE A 111 -11.30 10.10 14.99
N ASP A 112 -11.61 10.30 16.27
CA ASP A 112 -12.21 11.54 16.77
C ASP A 112 -11.25 12.73 16.62
N ALA A 113 -9.96 12.54 16.88
CA ALA A 113 -8.95 13.56 16.62
C ALA A 113 -8.83 13.90 15.12
N LEU A 114 -8.82 12.87 14.24
CA LEU A 114 -8.79 13.06 12.79
C LEU A 114 -10.04 13.78 12.28
N LYS A 115 -11.24 13.46 12.79
CA LYS A 115 -12.49 14.15 12.43
C LYS A 115 -12.44 15.63 12.75
N LYS A 116 -11.86 16.03 13.91
CA LYS A 116 -11.67 17.45 14.24
C LYS A 116 -10.83 18.17 13.18
N ILE A 117 -9.71 17.57 12.76
CA ILE A 117 -8.87 18.14 11.70
C ILE A 117 -9.63 18.19 10.36
N HIS A 118 -10.27 17.09 9.97
CA HIS A 118 -11.02 16.99 8.72
C HIS A 118 -12.14 18.03 8.62
N GLN A 119 -12.86 18.27 9.72
CA GLN A 119 -13.95 19.25 9.78
C GLN A 119 -13.48 20.67 9.45
N TYR A 120 -12.28 21.06 9.89
CA TYR A 120 -11.72 22.39 9.61
C TYR A 120 -10.99 22.48 8.27
N ALA A 121 -10.53 21.35 7.71
CA ALA A 121 -9.80 21.33 6.44
C ALA A 121 -10.72 21.23 5.21
N ILE A 122 -11.69 20.32 5.24
CA ILE A 122 -12.51 19.95 4.06
C ILE A 122 -14.02 19.92 4.39
N MET A 123 -14.38 19.86 5.67
CA MET A 123 -15.75 19.73 6.18
C MET A 123 -16.40 18.37 5.93
N CYS A 124 -16.49 17.91 4.68
CA CYS A 124 -17.06 16.61 4.34
C CYS A 124 -16.57 16.06 2.99
N SER A 125 -16.68 14.75 2.80
CA SER A 125 -16.44 14.11 1.50
C SER A 125 -17.59 14.35 0.51
N PRO A 126 -17.34 14.40 -0.82
CA PRO A 126 -18.39 14.65 -1.80
C PRO A 126 -19.54 13.64 -1.73
N THR A 127 -20.76 14.12 -1.55
CA THR A 127 -21.97 13.28 -1.40
C THR A 127 -22.16 12.32 -2.58
N THR A 128 -21.98 12.80 -3.82
CA THR A 128 -22.09 11.97 -5.03
C THR A 128 -21.07 10.84 -5.03
N ALA A 129 -19.84 11.09 -4.58
CA ALA A 129 -18.81 10.05 -4.47
C ALA A 129 -19.16 9.02 -3.39
N GLN A 130 -19.74 9.44 -2.27
CA GLN A 130 -20.20 8.52 -1.23
C GLN A 130 -21.28 7.56 -1.74
N TYR A 131 -22.27 8.05 -2.51
CA TYR A 131 -23.28 7.18 -3.14
C TYR A 131 -22.68 6.22 -4.18
N ALA A 132 -21.77 6.70 -5.02
CA ALA A 132 -21.06 5.83 -5.97
C ALA A 132 -20.23 4.76 -5.26
N ALA A 133 -19.62 5.09 -4.13
CA ALA A 133 -18.87 4.12 -3.32
C ALA A 133 -19.77 3.07 -2.66
N ILE A 134 -20.98 3.44 -2.22
CA ILE A 134 -21.96 2.47 -1.73
C ILE A 134 -22.31 1.46 -2.82
N GLU A 135 -22.52 1.94 -4.06
CA GLU A 135 -22.79 1.08 -5.21
C GLU A 135 -21.59 0.17 -5.52
N ALA A 136 -20.38 0.75 -5.52
CA ALA A 136 -19.13 0.03 -5.73
C ALA A 136 -18.93 -1.10 -4.69
N LEU A 137 -19.17 -0.84 -3.40
CA LEU A 137 -19.07 -1.85 -2.34
C LEU A 137 -20.12 -2.96 -2.44
N LYS A 138 -21.28 -2.70 -3.04
CA LYS A 138 -22.35 -3.69 -3.14
C LYS A 138 -22.22 -4.56 -4.39
N ASN A 139 -21.77 -3.98 -5.49
CA ASN A 139 -21.89 -4.58 -6.82
C ASN A 139 -20.57 -4.57 -7.62
N GLY A 140 -19.48 -4.00 -7.10
CA GLY A 140 -18.24 -3.77 -7.84
C GLY A 140 -17.19 -4.90 -7.77
N ASP A 141 -17.32 -5.86 -6.83
CA ASP A 141 -16.28 -6.87 -6.57
C ASP A 141 -15.90 -7.71 -7.79
N ASP A 142 -16.86 -8.06 -8.65
CA ASP A 142 -16.58 -8.83 -9.87
C ASP A 142 -15.74 -8.03 -10.87
N SER A 143 -16.03 -6.74 -11.03
CA SER A 143 -15.22 -5.83 -11.86
C SER A 143 -13.82 -5.64 -11.27
N VAL A 144 -13.69 -5.56 -9.94
CA VAL A 144 -12.40 -5.49 -9.24
C VAL A 144 -11.57 -6.74 -9.54
N ARG A 145 -12.17 -7.94 -9.40
CA ARG A 145 -11.51 -9.22 -9.69
C ARG A 145 -11.08 -9.35 -11.15
N GLU A 146 -11.92 -8.91 -12.09
CA GLU A 146 -11.57 -8.87 -13.52
C GLU A 146 -10.38 -7.93 -13.78
N MET A 147 -10.44 -6.73 -13.22
CA MET A 147 -9.38 -5.75 -13.35
C MET A 147 -8.06 -6.24 -12.74
N ALA A 148 -8.08 -6.87 -11.57
CA ALA A 148 -6.91 -7.45 -10.93
C ALA A 148 -6.28 -8.57 -11.78
N ARG A 149 -7.09 -9.44 -12.41
CA ARG A 149 -6.59 -10.46 -13.36
C ARG A 149 -5.90 -9.83 -14.56
N GLU A 150 -6.47 -8.76 -15.11
CA GLU A 150 -5.89 -8.07 -16.26
C GLU A 150 -4.60 -7.33 -15.89
N TYR A 151 -4.52 -6.69 -14.72
CA TYR A 151 -3.26 -6.14 -14.24
C TYR A 151 -2.20 -7.21 -13.96
N ASN A 152 -2.59 -8.37 -13.42
CA ASN A 152 -1.68 -9.52 -13.24
C ASN A 152 -1.10 -10.00 -14.59
N ARG A 153 -1.92 -10.01 -15.65
CA ARG A 153 -1.44 -10.33 -17.01
C ARG A 153 -0.48 -9.25 -17.54
N ARG A 154 -0.85 -7.97 -17.41
CA ARG A 154 -0.04 -6.83 -17.90
C ARG A 154 1.31 -6.73 -17.20
N ARG A 155 1.37 -6.95 -15.89
CA ARG A 155 2.64 -6.90 -15.14
C ARG A 155 3.64 -7.92 -15.68
N ARG A 156 3.20 -9.14 -16.00
CA ARG A 156 4.08 -10.21 -16.50
C ARG A 156 4.69 -9.83 -17.84
N VAL A 157 3.89 -9.26 -18.74
CA VAL A 157 4.37 -8.74 -20.04
C VAL A 157 5.43 -7.65 -19.86
N LEU A 158 5.20 -6.69 -18.96
CA LEU A 158 6.16 -5.61 -18.72
C LEU A 158 7.46 -6.11 -18.07
N VAL A 159 7.34 -6.97 -17.04
CA VAL A 159 8.50 -7.54 -16.34
C VAL A 159 9.35 -8.38 -17.28
N GLU A 160 8.73 -9.23 -18.10
CA GLU A 160 9.43 -10.03 -19.11
C GLU A 160 10.13 -9.13 -20.13
N GLY A 161 9.42 -8.13 -20.69
CA GLY A 161 10.00 -7.18 -21.64
C GLY A 161 11.21 -6.42 -21.08
N PHE A 162 11.15 -5.94 -19.82
CA PHE A 162 12.30 -5.30 -19.20
C PHE A 162 13.48 -6.25 -19.00
N ARG A 163 13.23 -7.49 -18.57
CA ARG A 163 14.27 -8.51 -18.39
C ARG A 163 14.93 -8.89 -19.73
N GLU A 164 14.15 -9.00 -20.81
CA GLU A 164 14.66 -9.23 -22.18
C GLU A 164 15.54 -8.07 -22.68
N MET A 165 15.23 -6.83 -22.28
CA MET A 165 16.07 -5.65 -22.55
C MET A 165 17.35 -5.59 -21.71
N GLY A 166 17.58 -6.56 -20.81
CA GLY A 166 18.72 -6.57 -19.90
C GLY A 166 18.58 -5.66 -18.68
N LEU A 167 17.35 -5.22 -18.37
CA LEU A 167 17.04 -4.46 -17.16
C LEU A 167 16.46 -5.43 -16.12
N GLU A 168 17.19 -5.63 -15.03
CA GLU A 168 16.68 -6.42 -13.90
C GLU A 168 15.39 -5.78 -13.38
N CYS A 169 14.32 -6.56 -13.27
CA CYS A 169 13.04 -6.06 -12.79
C CYS A 169 12.53 -6.98 -11.68
N PHE A 170 12.32 -6.41 -10.49
CA PHE A 170 11.68 -7.10 -9.37
C PHE A 170 10.28 -7.54 -9.78
N GLU A 171 9.87 -8.75 -9.37
CA GLU A 171 8.55 -9.29 -9.66
C GLU A 171 7.51 -8.66 -8.72
N PRO A 172 6.66 -7.71 -9.18
CA PRO A 172 5.70 -7.07 -8.30
C PRO A 172 4.52 -8.01 -8.06
N MET A 173 4.17 -8.23 -6.80
CA MET A 173 3.06 -9.10 -6.39
C MET A 173 1.84 -8.32 -5.94
N GLY A 174 1.87 -6.98 -6.04
CA GLY A 174 0.68 -6.16 -5.89
C GLY A 174 0.86 -4.77 -6.50
N ALA A 175 -0.14 -3.91 -6.30
CA ALA A 175 -0.27 -2.61 -6.96
C ALA A 175 -0.24 -2.71 -8.49
N LEU A 176 -0.07 -1.60 -9.20
CA LEU A 176 -0.09 -1.53 -10.67
C LEU A 176 1.21 -1.00 -11.27
N TYR A 177 2.32 -1.22 -10.56
CA TYR A 177 3.64 -0.70 -10.89
C TYR A 177 4.66 -1.81 -11.13
N VAL A 178 5.66 -1.51 -11.97
CA VAL A 178 6.91 -2.27 -12.13
C VAL A 178 8.07 -1.31 -11.85
N PHE A 179 9.13 -1.81 -11.22
CA PHE A 179 10.26 -0.98 -10.82
C PHE A 179 11.58 -1.55 -11.36
N PRO A 180 11.88 -1.33 -12.65
CA PRO A 180 13.10 -1.83 -13.27
C PRO A 180 14.34 -1.13 -12.72
N CYS A 181 15.41 -1.90 -12.55
CA CYS A 181 16.73 -1.43 -12.16
C CYS A 181 17.49 -0.96 -13.40
N ILE A 182 17.78 0.34 -13.43
CA ILE A 182 18.53 0.98 -14.53
C ILE A 182 20.03 1.07 -14.28
N LYS A 183 20.56 0.49 -13.19
CA LYS A 183 21.98 0.63 -12.84
C LYS A 183 22.92 0.16 -13.97
N SER A 184 22.50 -0.81 -14.75
CA SER A 184 23.25 -1.33 -15.90
C SER A 184 23.47 -0.31 -17.01
N THR A 185 22.65 0.75 -17.09
CA THR A 185 22.79 1.81 -18.11
C THR A 185 23.82 2.86 -17.74
N GLY A 186 24.20 2.95 -16.46
CA GLY A 186 25.08 3.99 -15.92
C GLY A 186 24.45 5.39 -15.87
N MET A 187 23.17 5.53 -16.20
CA MET A 187 22.45 6.81 -16.19
C MET A 187 21.79 7.06 -14.83
N SER A 188 21.58 8.33 -14.49
CA SER A 188 20.63 8.70 -13.44
C SER A 188 19.18 8.42 -13.87
N SER A 189 18.24 8.40 -12.92
CA SER A 189 16.82 8.19 -13.22
C SER A 189 16.24 9.26 -14.15
N ASP A 190 16.69 10.51 -13.98
CA ASP A 190 16.18 11.64 -14.76
C ASP A 190 16.68 11.53 -16.21
N GLU A 191 17.99 11.29 -16.40
CA GLU A 191 18.58 11.11 -17.73
C GLU A 191 17.98 9.92 -18.49
N PHE A 192 17.69 8.82 -17.79
CA PHE A 192 17.07 7.65 -18.38
C PHE A 192 15.61 7.89 -18.79
N CYS A 193 14.87 8.75 -18.06
CA CYS A 193 13.48 9.05 -18.40
C CYS A 193 13.34 10.09 -19.53
N GLU A 194 14.32 10.96 -19.72
CA GLU A 194 14.29 12.03 -20.73
C GLU A 194 14.79 11.59 -22.12
N LYS A 195 15.62 10.55 -22.20
CA LYS A 195 16.28 10.09 -23.44
C LYS A 195 15.71 8.77 -23.93
#